data_AF-A0A412IYG4-F1
#
_entry.id   AF-A0A412IYG4-F1
#
_cell.length_a   1.000
_cell.length_b   1.000
_cell.length_c   1.000
_cell.angle_alpha   90.00
_cell.angle_beta   90.00
_cell.angle_gamma   90.00
#
_symmetry.space_group_name_H-M   'P 1'
#
loop_
_entity.id
_entity.type
_entity.pdbx_description
1 polymer ?
#
loop_
_entity_poly.entity_id
_entity_poly.type
_entity_poly.pdbx_seq_one_letter_code
_entity_poly.pdbx_strand_id
1 'polypeptide(L)'
;SELENDDLKNYKSKIEYYIRQHQKDNPVILKIKENKPLSSTDLVSLENILWKELGSKKDYYSEVGEKPICEFVREIVGLDMNAAKDAFSKYLDERNLNSEQIYFVNQIVEYIVRNGLMKDMSVLQQSPFTDKGSVADLFGNDIQTWMEIKSVIDNINNNANYN
;
A
#
# COMPACT_ATOMS: atom_id res chain seq x y z
N SER A 1 -4.60 -33.79 9.89
CA SER A 1 -3.14 -33.86 10.02
C SER A 1 -2.71 -32.91 11.10
N GLU A 2 -2.07 -33.40 12.16
CA GLU A 2 -1.65 -32.61 13.35
C GLU A 2 -0.52 -31.61 13.07
N LEU A 3 -0.21 -31.37 11.79
CA LEU A 3 0.89 -30.52 11.33
C LEU A 3 0.46 -29.08 11.00
N GLU A 4 -0.83 -28.75 10.97
CA GLU A 4 -1.30 -27.37 10.68
C GLU A 4 -1.43 -26.48 11.92
N ASN A 5 -1.40 -27.05 13.13
CA ASN A 5 -1.74 -26.30 14.36
C ASN A 5 -0.53 -25.68 15.07
N ASP A 6 0.70 -26.12 14.76
CA ASP A 6 1.91 -25.67 15.47
C ASP A 6 2.60 -24.47 14.79
N ASP A 7 2.26 -24.17 13.54
CA ASP A 7 2.83 -23.06 12.74
C ASP A 7 2.23 -21.68 13.07
N LEU A 8 1.10 -21.63 13.79
CA LEU A 8 0.44 -20.39 14.21
C LEU A 8 0.79 -19.98 15.66
N LYS A 9 1.94 -20.40 16.19
CA LYS A 9 2.41 -19.93 17.51
C LYS A 9 2.75 -18.44 17.53
N ASN A 10 3.18 -17.86 16.40
CA ASN A 10 3.47 -16.42 16.32
C ASN A 10 2.21 -15.63 15.95
N TYR A 11 1.80 -14.69 16.83
CA TYR A 11 0.65 -13.82 16.64
C TYR A 11 0.70 -13.04 15.30
N LYS A 12 1.89 -12.57 14.89
CA LYS A 12 2.08 -11.89 13.61
C LYS A 12 1.76 -12.81 12.42
N SER A 13 2.20 -14.07 12.45
CA SER A 13 1.87 -15.03 11.40
C SER A 13 0.36 -15.29 11.33
N LYS A 14 -0.33 -15.31 12.48
CA LYS A 14 -1.79 -15.48 12.56
C LYS A 14 -2.55 -14.32 11.92
N ILE A 15 -2.18 -13.08 12.23
CA ILE A 15 -2.83 -11.90 11.63
C ILE A 15 -2.51 -11.78 10.13
N GLU A 16 -1.27 -12.06 9.71
CA GLU A 16 -0.90 -12.06 8.29
C GLU A 16 -1.68 -13.11 7.51
N TYR A 17 -1.82 -14.32 8.06
CA TYR A 17 -2.62 -15.38 7.46
C TYR A 17 -4.08 -14.94 7.31
N TYR A 18 -4.70 -14.45 8.38
CA TYR A 18 -6.08 -13.94 8.34
C TYR A 18 -6.24 -12.87 7.25
N ILE A 19 -5.38 -11.85 7.25
CA ILE A 19 -5.47 -10.75 6.29
C ILE A 19 -5.37 -11.25 4.84
N ARG A 20 -4.49 -12.22 4.57
CA ARG A 20 -4.34 -12.80 3.23
C ARG A 20 -5.56 -13.61 2.80
N GLN A 21 -6.18 -14.36 3.70
CA GLN A 21 -7.38 -15.16 3.40
C GLN A 21 -8.62 -14.29 3.18
N HIS A 22 -8.74 -13.19 3.92
CA HIS A 22 -9.97 -12.41 3.98
C HIS A 22 -10.00 -11.18 3.05
N GLN A 23 -9.16 -11.13 2.01
CA GLN A 23 -9.06 -9.96 1.11
C GLN A 23 -10.32 -9.67 0.31
N LYS A 24 -11.22 -10.65 0.12
CA LYS A 24 -12.41 -10.52 -0.74
C LYS A 24 -13.72 -10.44 0.06
N ASP A 25 -13.76 -11.02 1.25
CA ASP A 25 -14.95 -11.20 2.07
C ASP A 25 -14.95 -10.31 3.32
N ASN A 26 -13.78 -9.83 3.79
CA ASN A 26 -13.76 -8.76 4.78
C ASN A 26 -13.88 -7.40 4.06
N PRO A 27 -14.98 -6.66 4.28
CA PRO A 27 -15.25 -5.42 3.55
C PRO A 27 -14.20 -4.34 3.82
N VAL A 28 -13.61 -4.30 5.02
CA VAL A 28 -12.59 -3.31 5.36
C VAL A 28 -11.26 -3.62 4.68
N ILE A 29 -10.85 -4.89 4.67
CA ILE A 29 -9.62 -5.31 3.97
C ILE A 29 -9.74 -5.05 2.47
N LEU A 30 -10.89 -5.37 1.88
CA LEU A 30 -11.17 -5.07 0.47
C LEU A 30 -11.11 -3.56 0.20
N LYS A 31 -11.75 -2.77 1.07
CA LYS A 31 -11.77 -1.30 0.98
C LYS A 31 -10.38 -0.69 1.06
N ILE A 32 -9.54 -1.21 1.96
CA ILE A 32 -8.11 -0.91 1.99
C ILE A 32 -7.57 -1.23 0.61
N LYS A 33 -7.50 -2.50 0.20
CA LYS A 33 -6.92 -2.94 -1.08
C LYS A 33 -7.35 -2.10 -2.30
N GLU A 34 -8.61 -1.70 -2.39
CA GLU A 34 -9.17 -0.90 -3.49
C GLU A 34 -8.94 0.62 -3.38
N ASN A 35 -8.05 1.07 -2.50
CA ASN A 35 -7.68 2.48 -2.31
C ASN A 35 -8.85 3.39 -1.88
N LYS A 36 -9.83 2.86 -1.14
CA LYS A 36 -11.02 3.62 -0.73
C LYS A 36 -10.82 4.28 0.65
N PRO A 37 -11.31 5.52 0.88
CA PRO A 37 -11.16 6.22 2.16
C PRO A 37 -11.79 5.49 3.34
N LEU A 38 -11.06 5.31 4.44
CA LEU A 38 -11.50 4.57 5.62
C LEU A 38 -12.31 5.44 6.59
N SER A 39 -13.25 4.82 7.33
CA SER A 39 -14.01 5.45 8.42
C SER A 39 -13.56 4.96 9.80
N SER A 40 -14.05 5.59 10.85
CA SER A 40 -13.79 5.16 12.24
C SER A 40 -14.29 3.75 12.52
N THR A 41 -15.42 3.37 11.91
CA THR A 41 -16.01 2.03 12.03
C THR A 41 -15.14 0.96 11.38
N ASP A 42 -14.45 1.32 10.30
CA ASP A 42 -13.50 0.42 9.62
C ASP A 42 -12.32 0.09 10.53
N LEU A 43 -11.75 1.11 11.18
CA LEU A 43 -10.66 0.94 12.15
C LEU A 43 -11.11 0.08 13.34
N VAL A 44 -12.26 0.39 13.95
CA VAL A 44 -12.80 -0.39 15.09
C VAL A 44 -13.05 -1.85 14.69
N SER A 45 -13.52 -2.10 13.47
CA SER A 45 -13.71 -3.47 12.96
C SER A 45 -12.38 -4.22 12.91
N LEU A 46 -11.32 -3.62 12.35
CA LEU A 46 -10.00 -4.24 12.31
C LEU A 46 -9.39 -4.43 13.71
N GLU A 47 -9.54 -3.45 14.60
CA GLU A 47 -9.11 -3.58 16.01
C GLU A 47 -9.79 -4.75 16.70
N ASN A 48 -11.11 -4.94 16.52
CA ASN A 48 -11.81 -6.07 17.12
C ASN A 48 -11.27 -7.41 16.62
N ILE A 49 -11.03 -7.54 15.32
CA ILE A 49 -10.49 -8.77 14.74
C ILE A 49 -9.06 -9.01 15.24
N LEU A 50 -8.15 -8.06 15.03
CA LEU A 50 -6.73 -8.27 15.30
C LEU A 50 -6.44 -8.31 16.81
N TRP A 51 -7.07 -7.46 17.61
CA TRP A 51 -6.77 -7.29 19.03
C TRP A 51 -7.76 -7.94 20.00
N LYS A 52 -8.80 -8.64 19.52
CA LYS A 52 -9.69 -9.40 20.41
C LYS A 52 -9.93 -10.82 19.93
N GLU A 53 -10.15 -11.03 18.63
CA GLU A 53 -10.42 -12.37 18.09
C GLU A 53 -9.13 -13.16 17.84
N LEU A 54 -8.12 -12.53 17.23
CA LEU A 54 -6.88 -13.20 16.87
C LEU A 54 -5.82 -13.15 17.97
N GLY A 55 -5.90 -12.19 18.89
CA GLY A 55 -5.01 -12.05 20.04
C GLY A 55 -5.34 -10.75 20.79
N SER A 56 -4.34 -10.04 21.29
CA SER A 56 -4.52 -8.80 22.04
C SER A 56 -3.77 -7.60 21.44
N LYS A 57 -4.17 -6.40 21.84
CA LYS A 57 -3.45 -5.16 21.52
C LYS A 57 -1.98 -5.21 21.98
N LYS A 58 -1.72 -5.88 23.11
CA LYS A 58 -0.35 -6.08 23.62
C LYS A 58 0.48 -6.96 22.68
N ASP A 59 -0.10 -8.06 22.20
CA ASP A 59 0.58 -8.98 21.28
C ASP A 59 0.93 -8.28 19.97
N TYR A 60 0.03 -7.42 19.49
CA TYR A 60 0.28 -6.59 18.31
C TYR A 60 1.48 -5.68 18.49
N TYR A 61 1.56 -4.89 19.56
CA TYR A 61 2.71 -4.02 19.75
C TYR A 61 4.01 -4.78 20.03
N SER A 62 3.96 -5.97 20.65
CA SER A 62 5.17 -6.75 20.87
C SER A 62 5.74 -7.38 19.59
N GLU A 63 4.88 -7.77 18.63
CA GLU A 63 5.30 -8.52 17.42
C GLU A 63 5.35 -7.65 16.16
N VAL A 64 4.49 -6.62 16.06
CA VAL A 64 4.36 -5.72 14.90
C VAL A 64 4.98 -4.35 15.18
N GLY A 65 5.00 -3.91 16.44
CA GLY A 65 5.44 -2.57 16.85
C GLY A 65 4.33 -1.52 16.76
N GLU A 66 4.69 -0.24 16.80
CA GLU A 66 3.75 0.90 16.82
C GLU A 66 3.07 1.22 15.48
N LYS A 67 3.11 0.29 14.53
CA LYS A 67 2.57 0.49 13.18
C LYS A 67 1.03 0.60 13.22
N PRO A 68 0.43 1.63 12.60
CA PRO A 68 -1.03 1.73 12.48
C PRO A 68 -1.63 0.49 11.81
N ILE A 69 -2.78 0.01 12.31
CA ILE A 69 -3.39 -1.25 11.83
C ILE A 69 -3.70 -1.20 10.34
N CYS A 70 -4.33 -0.12 9.87
CA CYS A 70 -4.69 0.01 8.46
C CYS A 70 -3.45 0.02 7.54
N GLU A 71 -2.36 0.63 8.01
CA GLU A 71 -1.06 0.61 7.32
C GLU A 71 -0.48 -0.80 7.26
N PHE A 72 -0.49 -1.54 8.37
CA PHE A 72 -0.03 -2.91 8.42
C PHE A 72 -0.84 -3.83 7.49
N VAL A 73 -2.17 -3.70 7.50
CA VAL A 73 -3.05 -4.44 6.57
C VAL A 73 -2.69 -4.08 5.12
N ARG A 74 -2.51 -2.80 4.82
CA ARG A 74 -2.14 -2.29 3.49
C ARG A 74 -0.83 -2.90 2.97
N GLU A 75 0.20 -2.98 3.80
CA GLU A 75 1.49 -3.59 3.43
C GLU A 75 1.37 -5.08 3.10
N ILE A 76 0.42 -5.80 3.71
CA ILE A 76 0.22 -7.24 3.47
C ILE A 76 -0.54 -7.49 2.16
N VAL A 77 -1.58 -6.70 1.90
CA VAL A 77 -2.51 -6.92 0.77
C VAL A 77 -2.12 -6.17 -0.50
N GLY A 78 -1.27 -5.14 -0.38
CA GLY A 78 -0.90 -4.28 -1.48
C GLY A 78 -2.01 -3.29 -1.88
N LEU A 79 -1.95 -2.84 -3.13
CA LEU A 79 -2.99 -2.04 -3.77
C LEU A 79 -3.57 -2.81 -4.95
N ASP A 80 -4.87 -2.66 -5.19
CA ASP A 80 -5.47 -3.18 -6.42
C ASP A 80 -4.88 -2.47 -7.65
N MET A 81 -4.56 -3.24 -8.70
CA MET A 81 -3.94 -2.73 -9.92
C MET A 81 -4.82 -1.72 -10.65
N ASN A 82 -6.14 -1.94 -10.69
CA ASN A 82 -7.05 -1.01 -11.35
C ASN A 82 -7.17 0.27 -10.52
N ALA A 83 -7.31 0.16 -9.20
CA ALA A 83 -7.34 1.32 -8.32
C ALA A 83 -6.05 2.17 -8.43
N ALA A 84 -4.88 1.54 -8.58
CA ALA A 84 -3.62 2.22 -8.81
C ALA A 84 -3.60 2.93 -10.18
N LYS A 85 -3.96 2.22 -11.25
CA LYS A 85 -4.01 2.79 -12.61
C LYS A 85 -5.00 3.94 -12.74
N ASP A 86 -6.15 3.83 -12.09
CA ASP A 86 -7.17 4.88 -12.08
C ASP A 86 -6.61 6.15 -11.41
N ALA A 87 -5.93 6.00 -10.28
CA ALA A 87 -5.30 7.12 -9.56
C ALA A 87 -4.21 7.82 -10.39
N PHE A 88 -3.44 7.07 -11.20
CA PHE A 88 -2.39 7.59 -12.06
C PHE A 88 -2.80 7.82 -13.53
N SER A 89 -4.08 7.64 -13.86
CA SER A 89 -4.57 7.61 -15.26
C SER A 89 -4.14 8.81 -16.10
N LYS A 90 -4.17 10.02 -15.54
CA LYS A 90 -3.68 11.25 -16.18
C LYS A 90 -2.21 11.14 -16.63
N TYR A 91 -1.37 10.47 -15.85
CA TYR A 91 0.08 10.34 -16.05
C TYR A 91 0.48 9.04 -16.76
N LEU A 92 -0.50 8.25 -17.19
CA LEU A 92 -0.29 7.08 -18.03
C LEU A 92 -0.74 7.33 -19.48
N ASP A 93 -1.05 8.58 -19.82
CA ASP A 93 -1.50 9.02 -21.14
C ASP A 93 -0.34 9.67 -21.91
N GLU A 94 -0.07 9.17 -23.11
CA GLU A 94 0.98 9.64 -24.03
C GLU A 94 0.75 11.07 -24.54
N ARG A 95 -0.44 11.63 -24.35
CA ARG A 95 -0.72 13.05 -24.62
C ARG A 95 -0.10 13.99 -23.58
N ASN A 96 0.21 13.47 -22.39
CA ASN A 96 0.71 14.26 -21.26
C ASN A 96 2.20 14.01 -21.00
N LEU A 97 2.65 12.75 -21.08
CA LEU A 97 4.02 12.34 -20.75
C LEU A 97 4.67 11.59 -21.92
N ASN A 98 6.00 11.67 -22.02
CA ASN A 98 6.76 10.87 -22.97
C ASN A 98 6.93 9.41 -22.48
N SER A 99 7.44 8.53 -23.33
CA SER A 99 7.58 7.09 -23.02
C SER A 99 8.48 6.79 -21.81
N GLU A 100 9.51 7.60 -21.56
CA GLU A 100 10.44 7.40 -20.42
C GLU A 100 9.78 7.82 -19.10
N GLN A 101 9.04 8.93 -19.12
CA GLN A 101 8.23 9.38 -17.99
C GLN A 101 7.07 8.42 -17.68
N ILE A 102 6.38 7.91 -18.71
CA ILE A 102 5.33 6.89 -18.56
C ILE A 102 5.91 5.60 -17.98
N TYR A 103 7.09 5.17 -18.44
CA TYR A 103 7.77 4.03 -17.84
C TYR A 103 8.01 4.24 -16.35
N PHE A 104 8.51 5.41 -15.96
CA PHE A 104 8.74 5.76 -14.56
C PHE A 104 7.45 5.71 -13.73
N VAL A 105 6.35 6.30 -14.21
CA VAL A 105 5.04 6.25 -13.53
C VAL A 105 4.52 4.82 -13.41
N ASN A 106 4.70 3.99 -14.44
CA ASN A 106 4.36 2.57 -14.34
C ASN A 106 5.16 1.85 -13.25
N GLN A 107 6.44 2.17 -13.05
CA GLN A 107 7.22 1.60 -11.94
C GLN A 107 6.67 2.01 -10.57
N ILE A 108 6.15 3.25 -10.44
CA ILE A 108 5.47 3.69 -9.22
C ILE A 108 4.21 2.85 -8.98
N VAL A 109 3.39 2.67 -10.03
CA VAL A 109 2.18 1.85 -9.97
C VAL A 109 2.51 0.42 -9.52
N GLU A 110 3.46 -0.25 -10.17
CA GLU A 110 3.87 -1.61 -9.84
C GLU A 110 4.40 -1.71 -8.40
N TYR A 111 5.22 -0.74 -7.96
CA TYR A 111 5.73 -0.70 -6.60
C TYR A 111 4.60 -0.58 -5.57
N ILE A 112 3.65 0.33 -5.78
CA ILE A 112 2.53 0.55 -4.86
C ILE A 112 1.58 -0.65 -4.88
N VAL A 113 1.31 -1.26 -6.03
CA VAL A 113 0.50 -2.49 -6.12
C VAL A 113 1.10 -3.60 -5.28
N ARG A 114 2.43 -3.78 -5.32
CA ARG A 114 3.12 -4.82 -4.57
C ARG A 114 3.26 -4.51 -3.08
N ASN A 115 3.63 -3.29 -2.73
CA ASN A 115 3.99 -2.90 -1.35
C ASN A 115 2.87 -2.20 -0.60
N GLY A 116 1.79 -1.83 -1.28
CA GLY A 116 0.64 -1.10 -0.76
C GLY A 116 0.88 0.40 -0.60
N LEU A 117 2.11 0.82 -0.32
CA LEU A 117 2.49 2.19 0.01
C LEU A 117 3.85 2.54 -0.59
N MET A 118 4.11 3.83 -0.78
CA MET A 118 5.43 4.38 -1.08
C MET A 118 5.70 5.57 -0.16
N LYS A 119 6.15 5.29 1.07
CA LYS A 119 6.45 6.33 2.08
C LYS A 119 7.89 6.82 2.02
N ASP A 120 8.82 5.91 1.73
CA ASP A 120 10.22 6.23 1.53
C ASP A 120 10.47 6.56 0.06
N MET A 121 10.67 7.83 -0.25
CA MET A 121 10.93 8.29 -1.62
C MET A 121 12.35 7.97 -2.10
N SER A 122 13.26 7.55 -1.22
CA SER A 122 14.62 7.17 -1.60
C SER A 122 14.66 5.95 -2.54
N VAL A 123 13.60 5.12 -2.54
CA VAL A 123 13.46 4.00 -3.47
C VAL A 123 13.49 4.42 -4.94
N LEU A 124 13.07 5.67 -5.23
CA LEU A 124 13.08 6.24 -6.58
C LEU A 124 14.50 6.51 -7.11
N GLN A 125 15.52 6.39 -6.26
CA GLN A 125 16.94 6.54 -6.62
C GLN A 125 17.59 5.20 -6.99
N GLN A 126 16.80 4.13 -7.09
CA GLN A 126 17.28 2.78 -7.42
C GLN A 126 16.55 2.21 -8.64
N SER A 127 17.11 1.18 -9.26
CA SER A 127 16.42 0.41 -10.30
C SER A 127 15.13 -0.23 -9.71
N PRO A 128 14.01 -0.29 -10.46
CA PRO A 128 13.86 0.06 -11.88
C PRO A 128 13.59 1.55 -12.17
N PHE A 129 13.44 2.39 -11.14
CA PHE A 129 13.06 3.79 -11.32
C PHE A 129 14.12 4.61 -12.07
N THR A 130 15.39 4.29 -11.88
CA THR A 130 16.50 5.00 -12.54
C THR A 130 16.85 4.44 -13.93
N ASP A 131 16.17 3.40 -14.41
CA ASP A 131 16.55 2.71 -15.66
C ASP A 131 16.40 3.59 -16.91
N LYS A 132 15.57 4.63 -16.85
CA LYS A 132 15.31 5.60 -17.94
C LYS A 132 15.73 7.03 -17.58
N GLY A 133 16.45 7.21 -16.48
CA GLY A 133 16.81 8.51 -15.94
C GLY A 133 16.26 8.70 -14.52
N SER A 134 16.91 9.58 -13.75
CA SER A 134 16.43 9.98 -12.44
C SER A 134 15.20 10.89 -12.55
N VAL A 135 14.54 11.15 -11.42
CA VAL A 135 13.47 12.17 -11.34
C VAL A 135 13.92 13.51 -11.90
N ALA A 136 15.18 13.91 -11.66
CA ALA A 136 15.73 15.16 -12.16
C ALA A 136 15.92 15.14 -13.69
N ASP A 137 16.34 14.00 -14.25
CA ASP A 137 16.49 13.86 -15.71
C ASP A 137 15.13 13.89 -16.41
N LEU A 138 14.14 13.20 -15.83
CA LEU A 138 12.82 13.01 -16.42
C LEU A 138 11.89 14.22 -16.25
N PHE A 139 11.98 14.93 -15.12
CA PHE A 139 11.03 15.99 -14.75
C PHE A 139 11.70 17.31 -14.35
N GLY A 140 13.01 17.47 -14.52
CA GLY A 140 13.73 18.68 -14.12
C GLY A 140 13.24 19.97 -14.81
N ASN A 141 12.73 19.86 -16.04
CA ASN A 141 12.14 20.97 -16.78
C ASN A 141 10.63 21.16 -16.52
N ASP A 142 9.99 20.23 -15.81
CA ASP A 142 8.57 20.25 -15.47
C ASP A 142 8.33 19.72 -14.06
N ILE A 143 8.86 20.48 -13.09
CA ILE A 143 8.78 20.16 -11.66
C ILE A 143 7.31 20.13 -11.20
N GLN A 144 6.43 20.90 -11.83
CA GLN A 144 5.01 20.94 -11.50
C GLN A 144 4.37 19.57 -11.73
N THR A 145 4.60 18.96 -12.89
CA THR A 145 4.11 17.60 -13.18
C THR A 145 4.64 16.57 -12.17
N TRP A 146 5.92 16.65 -11.79
CA TRP A 146 6.47 15.78 -10.74
C TRP A 146 5.75 15.96 -9.40
N MET A 147 5.52 17.20 -8.98
CA MET A 147 4.80 17.50 -7.73
C MET A 147 3.38 16.96 -7.73
N GLU A 148 2.70 16.96 -8.88
CA GLU A 148 1.37 16.38 -9.01
C GLU A 148 1.39 14.84 -8.94
N ILE A 149 2.37 14.18 -9.57
CA ILE A 149 2.60 12.73 -9.44
C ILE A 149 2.85 12.37 -7.97
N LYS A 150 3.74 13.13 -7.30
CA LYS A 150 4.01 12.94 -5.87
C LYS A 150 2.75 13.12 -5.02
N SER A 151 1.91 14.11 -5.34
CA SER A 151 0.63 14.30 -4.65
C SER A 151 -0.31 13.10 -4.80
N VAL A 152 -0.32 12.41 -5.95
CA VAL A 152 -1.07 11.16 -6.10
C VAL A 152 -0.53 10.07 -5.17
N ILE A 153 0.80 9.92 -5.06
CA ILE A 153 1.43 8.98 -4.12
C ILE A 153 1.02 9.32 -2.68
N ASP A 154 1.11 10.59 -2.29
CA ASP A 154 0.76 11.05 -0.94
C ASP A 154 -0.73 10.78 -0.65
N ASN A 155 -1.63 10.98 -1.61
CA ASN A 155 -3.06 10.67 -1.46
C ASN A 155 -3.32 9.16 -1.29
N ILE A 156 -2.64 8.31 -2.07
CA ILE A 156 -2.72 6.85 -1.90
C ILE A 156 -2.24 6.43 -0.52
N ASN A 157 -1.11 6.98 -0.06
CA ASN A 157 -0.59 6.70 1.27
C ASN A 157 -1.58 7.13 2.35
N ASN A 158 -2.18 8.32 2.21
CA ASN A 158 -3.16 8.84 3.16
C ASN A 158 -4.47 8.06 3.19
N ASN A 159 -4.89 7.43 2.09
CA ASN A 159 -6.08 6.57 2.09
C ASN A 159 -5.88 5.27 2.91
N ALA A 160 -4.65 4.90 3.24
CA ALA A 160 -4.36 3.83 4.18
C ALA A 160 -4.32 4.31 5.66
N ASN A 161 -4.40 5.62 5.88
CA ASN A 161 -4.44 6.21 7.21
C ASN A 161 -5.88 6.47 7.63
N TYR A 162 -6.11 6.39 8.94
CA TYR A 162 -7.28 6.97 9.58
C TYR A 162 -6.76 8.14 10.43
N ASN A 163 -7.12 9.37 10.03
CA ASN A 163 -6.87 10.60 10.78
C ASN A 163 -8.13 11.04 11.50
#